data_AF-P30791-F1
#
_entry.id   AF-P30791-F1
#
_cell.length_a   1.000
_cell.length_b   1.000
_cell.length_c   1.000
_cell.angle_alpha   90.00
_cell.angle_beta   90.00
_cell.angle_gamma   90.00
#
_symmetry.space_group_name_H-M   'P 1'
#
loop_
_entity.id
_entity.type
_entity.pdbx_description
1 polymer ?
#
loop_
_entity_poly.entity_id
_entity_poly.type
_entity_poly.pdbx_seq_one_letter_code
_entity_poly.pdbx_strand_id
1 'polypeptide(L)' 'MTKSAEAFRTITEVAELLETPTHVLRFWESKFPQIKPVKRAGGRRYYRPADVALLVGIKHLLQ' A
#
# COMPACT_ATOMS: atom_id res chain seq x y z
N MET A 1 -5.90 -3.07 18.90
CA MET A 1 -7.01 -2.29 18.33
C MET A 1 -6.94 -2.38 16.81
N THR A 2 -7.99 -2.85 16.16
CA THR A 2 -8.05 -2.92 14.70
C THR A 2 -8.41 -1.55 14.14
N LYS A 3 -7.65 -1.05 13.16
CA LYS A 3 -7.98 0.21 12.48
C LYS A 3 -9.33 0.09 11.75
N SER A 4 -10.06 1.21 11.64
CA SER A 4 -11.29 1.24 10.82
C SER A 4 -11.00 0.87 9.36
N ALA A 5 -12.04 0.42 8.66
CA ALA A 5 -11.94 0.10 7.23
C ALA A 5 -11.40 1.30 6.42
N GLU A 6 -11.82 2.51 6.80
CA GLU A 6 -11.45 3.75 6.11
C GLU A 6 -10.09 4.33 6.52
N ALA A 7 -9.45 3.79 7.56
CA ALA A 7 -8.19 4.30 8.05
C ALA A 7 -7.06 4.15 7.02
N PHE A 8 -6.11 5.08 7.03
CA PHE A 8 -4.94 4.94 6.18
C PHE A 8 -4.00 3.87 6.74
N ARG A 9 -3.39 3.08 5.84
CA ARG A 9 -2.39 2.07 6.19
C ARG A 9 -0.99 2.57 5.87
N THR A 10 -0.02 2.28 6.71
CA THR A 10 1.39 2.53 6.44
C THR A 10 1.93 1.51 5.44
N ILE A 11 3.08 1.79 4.81
CA ILE A 11 3.74 0.80 3.95
C ILE A 11 4.07 -0.52 4.66
N THR A 12 4.37 -0.47 5.95
CA THR A 12 4.63 -1.68 6.75
C THR A 12 3.35 -2.49 6.95
N GLU A 13 2.25 -1.84 7.30
CA GLU A 13 0.95 -2.52 7.46
C GLU A 13 0.45 -3.14 6.14
N VAL A 14 0.69 -2.46 5.02
CA VAL A 14 0.35 -3.00 3.69
C VAL A 14 1.28 -4.15 3.29
N ALA A 15 2.56 -4.07 3.63
CA ALA A 15 3.52 -5.15 3.39
C ALA A 15 3.17 -6.41 4.17
N GLU A 16 2.78 -6.27 5.43
CA GLU A 16 2.28 -7.37 6.27
C GLU A 16 0.98 -7.95 5.70
N LEU A 17 0.02 -7.10 5.31
CA LEU A 17 -1.26 -7.53 4.73
C LEU A 17 -1.09 -8.35 3.45
N LEU A 18 -0.14 -7.96 2.59
CA LEU A 18 0.06 -8.57 1.27
C LEU A 18 1.18 -9.61 1.25
N GLU A 19 1.79 -9.90 2.40
CA GLU A 19 2.99 -10.73 2.53
C GLU A 19 4.04 -10.37 1.46
N THR A 20 4.27 -9.08 1.30
CA THR A 20 5.07 -8.53 0.20
C THR A 20 6.06 -7.51 0.74
N PRO A 21 7.37 -7.65 0.47
CA PRO A 21 8.38 -6.73 1.01
C PRO A 21 8.10 -5.27 0.65
N THR A 22 8.38 -4.35 1.58
CA THR A 22 8.13 -2.91 1.39
C THR A 22 8.84 -2.33 0.15
N HIS A 23 10.00 -2.86 -0.24
CA HIS A 23 10.70 -2.41 -1.45
C HIS A 23 9.97 -2.82 -2.74
N VAL A 24 9.25 -3.94 -2.74
CA VAL A 24 8.39 -4.35 -3.87
C VAL A 24 7.19 -3.42 -3.98
N LEU A 25 6.58 -3.03 -2.86
CA LEU A 25 5.49 -2.03 -2.88
C LEU A 25 5.97 -0.68 -3.43
N ARG A 26 7.18 -0.23 -3.07
CA ARG A 26 7.81 0.98 -3.65
C ARG A 26 8.09 0.82 -5.14
N PHE A 27 8.47 -0.38 -5.58
CA PHE A 27 8.62 -0.66 -7.00
C PHE A 27 7.28 -0.59 -7.71
N TRP A 28 6.21 -1.14 -7.14
CA TRP A 28 4.86 -1.04 -7.72
C TRP A 28 4.35 0.40 -7.80
N GLU A 29 4.63 1.26 -6.81
CA GLU A 29 4.35 2.71 -6.92
C GLU A 29 4.98 3.34 -8.17
N SER A 30 6.14 2.85 -8.61
CA SER A 30 6.81 3.35 -9.83
C SER A 30 6.22 2.79 -11.12
N LYS A 31 5.56 1.62 -11.07
CA LYS A 31 5.01 0.92 -12.24
C LYS A 31 3.53 1.19 -12.47
N PHE A 32 2.79 1.51 -11.41
CA PHE A 32 1.35 1.73 -11.45
C PHE A 32 1.05 3.16 -10.95
N PRO A 33 0.99 4.16 -11.84
CA PRO A 33 0.74 5.55 -11.47
C PRO A 33 -0.58 5.79 -10.74
N GLN A 34 -1.51 4.82 -10.78
CA GLN A 34 -2.77 4.84 -10.04
C GLN A 34 -2.55 4.68 -8.52
N ILE A 35 -1.45 4.04 -8.10
CA ILE A 35 -1.08 3.90 -6.68
C ILE A 35 -0.38 5.19 -6.24
N LYS A 36 -1.09 6.02 -5.47
CA LYS A 36 -0.60 7.33 -5.05
C LYS A 36 -0.68 7.47 -3.53
N PRO A 37 0.26 6.88 -2.77
CA PRO A 37 0.26 7.00 -1.32
C PRO A 37 0.42 8.46 -0.90
N VAL A 38 -0.30 8.85 0.15
CA VAL A 38 -0.16 10.17 0.78
C VAL A 38 1.18 10.20 1.51
N LYS A 39 2.06 11.10 1.09
CA LYS A 39 3.36 11.35 1.74
C LYS A 39 3.15 12.37 2.85
N ARG A 40 3.42 11.99 4.10
CA ARG A 40 3.43 12.91 5.26
C ARG A 40 4.87 13.29 5.64
N ALA A 41 5.01 14.16 6.64
CA ALA A 41 6.29 14.55 7.20
C ALA A 41 7.20 13.33 7.48
N GLY A 42 8.49 13.49 7.21
CA GLY A 42 9.48 12.40 7.34
C GLY A 42 9.44 11.34 6.24
N GLY A 43 8.75 11.58 5.11
CA GLY A 43 8.73 10.65 3.97
C GLY A 43 7.91 9.38 4.20
N ARG A 44 7.07 9.36 5.24
CA ARG A 44 6.17 8.25 5.55
C ARG A 44 5.05 8.17 4.52
N ARG A 45 4.84 6.96 3.99
CA ARG A 45 3.79 6.65 3.00
C ARG A 45 2.56 6.09 3.69
N TYR A 46 1.42 6.64 3.33
CA TYR A 46 0.12 6.19 3.80
C TYR A 46 -0.79 5.87 2.61
N TYR A 47 -1.32 4.66 2.57
CA TYR A 47 -2.22 4.17 1.53
C TYR A 47 -3.66 4.37 2.00
N ARG A 48 -4.47 4.94 1.11
CA ARG A 48 -5.92 4.97 1.30
C ARG A 48 -6.48 3.56 1.15
N PRO A 49 -7.69 3.28 1.66
CA PRO A 49 -8.36 2.00 1.42
C PRO A 49 -8.41 1.62 -0.07
N ALA A 50 -8.64 2.59 -0.96
CA ALA A 50 -8.63 2.38 -2.42
C ALA A 50 -7.24 1.99 -2.97
N ASP A 51 -6.16 2.62 -2.48
CA ASP A 51 -4.79 2.25 -2.86
C ASP A 51 -4.48 0.82 -2.41
N VAL A 52 -4.91 0.43 -1.20
CA VAL A 52 -4.75 -0.93 -0.67
C VAL A 52 -5.52 -1.94 -1.50
N ALA A 53 -6.78 -1.65 -1.86
CA ALA A 53 -7.58 -2.52 -2.72
C ALA A 53 -6.93 -2.75 -4.10
N LEU A 54 -6.35 -1.70 -4.69
CA LEU A 54 -5.60 -1.82 -5.94
C LEU A 54 -4.35 -2.69 -5.79
N LEU A 55 -3.61 -2.55 -4.68
CA LEU A 55 -2.43 -3.36 -4.40
C LEU A 55 -2.78 -4.85 -4.18
N VAL A 56 -3.91 -5.14 -3.52
CA VAL A 56 -4.45 -6.52 -3.42
C VAL A 56 -4.73 -7.08 -4.81
N GLY A 57 -5.38 -6.30 -5.68
CA GLY A 57 -5.66 -6.72 -7.06
C GLY A 57 -4.38 -7.00 -7.86
N ILE A 58 -3.37 -6.14 -7.76
CA ILE A 58 -2.07 -6.35 -8.42
C ILE A 58 -1.39 -7.62 -7.89
N LYS A 59 -1.39 -7.84 -6.56
CA LYS A 59 -0.82 -9.05 -5.97
C LYS A 59 -1.49 -10.31 -6.50
N HIS A 60 -2.82 -10.32 -6.58
CA HIS A 60 -3.60 -11.44 -7.08
C HIS A 60 -3.27 -11.78 -8.55
N LEU A 61 -3.00 -10.78 -9.39
CA LEU A 61 -2.65 -10.98 -10.81
C LEU A 61 -1.20 -11.41 -11.05
N LEU A 62 -0.34 -11.38 -10.04
CA LEU A 62 1.07 -11.78 -10.13
C LEU A 62 1.33 -13.20 -9.61
N GLN A 63 0.30 -13.90 -9.11
CA GLN A 63 0.34 -15.28 -8.62
C GLN A 63 -0.26 -16.23 -9.65
#